data_AF-A0A9N9KHI6-F1
#
_entry.id   AF-A0A9N9KHI6-F1
#
_cell.length_a   1.000
_cell.length_b   1.000
_cell.length_c   1.000
_cell.angle_alpha   90.00
_cell.angle_beta   90.00
_cell.angle_gamma   90.00
#
_symmetry.space_group_name_H-M   'P 1'
#
loop_
_entity.id
_entity.type
_entity.pdbx_description
1 polymer ?
#
loop_
_entity_poly.entity_id
_entity_poly.type
_entity_poly.pdbx_seq_one_letter_code
_entity_poly.pdbx_strand_id
1 'polypeptide(L)'
;MITPNDRVNENEEYKKNFYVAGENLFCIFCKCILNYKNKFLLDQHLKTNKHRTNEYKPKENLQETTSQNVSNICQEEREMINVDLVYALTQANIPLEKIDKLKPFLLKYCKNGSI
;
A
#
# COMPACT_ATOMS: atom_id res chain seq x y z
N MET A 1 12.20 14.68 -17.87
CA MET A 1 12.10 13.74 -16.72
C MET A 1 10.86 12.90 -16.94
N ILE A 2 10.91 11.58 -16.73
CA ILE A 2 9.70 10.74 -16.83
C ILE A 2 8.81 11.03 -15.62
N THR A 3 7.51 11.15 -15.83
CA THR A 3 6.50 11.24 -14.76
C THR A 3 5.82 9.87 -14.55
N PRO A 4 5.17 9.63 -13.40
CA PRO A 4 4.33 8.45 -13.21
C PRO A 4 3.26 8.28 -14.29
N ASN A 5 2.66 9.39 -14.74
CA ASN A 5 1.65 9.38 -15.80
C ASN A 5 2.25 8.98 -17.16
N ASP A 6 3.44 9.48 -17.50
CA ASP A 6 4.14 9.04 -18.72
C ASP A 6 4.38 7.54 -18.70
N ARG A 7 4.74 7.00 -17.51
CA ARG A 7 5.00 5.57 -17.35
C ARG A 7 3.74 4.74 -17.55
N VAL A 8 2.61 5.11 -16.92
CA VAL A 8 1.34 4.36 -17.11
C VAL A 8 0.93 4.33 -18.58
N ASN A 9 1.12 5.44 -19.29
CA ASN A 9 0.71 5.55 -20.69
C ASN A 9 1.67 4.90 -21.69
N GLU A 10 2.82 4.39 -21.23
CA GLU A 10 3.85 3.80 -22.09
C GLU A 10 3.38 2.51 -22.78
N ASN A 11 2.57 1.68 -22.12
CA ASN A 11 1.97 0.49 -22.72
C ASN A 11 0.59 0.15 -22.12
N GLU A 12 -0.17 -0.71 -22.81
CA GLU A 12 -1.50 -1.12 -22.37
C GLU A 12 -1.49 -2.01 -21.11
N GLU A 13 -0.42 -2.78 -20.89
CA GLU A 13 -0.28 -3.64 -19.72
C GLU A 13 -0.16 -2.81 -18.42
N TYR A 14 0.54 -1.69 -18.47
CA TYR A 14 0.72 -0.76 -17.36
C TYR A 14 -0.57 0.03 -17.11
N LYS A 15 -1.30 0.45 -18.15
CA LYS A 15 -2.64 1.06 -17.98
C LYS A 15 -3.62 0.12 -17.27
N LYS A 16 -3.57 -1.18 -17.56
CA LYS A 16 -4.44 -2.17 -16.94
C LYS A 16 -4.09 -2.44 -15.48
N ASN A 17 -2.81 -2.36 -15.12
CA ASN A 17 -2.29 -2.83 -13.84
C ASN A 17 -1.91 -1.71 -12.86
N PHE A 18 -1.66 -0.50 -13.33
CA PHE A 18 -1.15 0.61 -12.52
C PHE A 18 -2.05 1.85 -12.58
N TYR A 19 -1.98 2.67 -11.55
CA TYR A 19 -2.62 3.99 -11.50
C TYR A 19 -1.72 4.99 -10.78
N VAL A 20 -1.94 6.27 -11.02
CA VAL A 20 -1.18 7.35 -10.39
C VAL A 20 -2.05 8.03 -9.32
N ALA A 21 -1.47 8.28 -8.16
CA ALA A 21 -2.07 9.13 -7.13
C ALA A 21 -1.01 10.11 -6.61
N GLY A 22 -1.23 11.39 -6.89
CA GLY A 22 -0.22 12.43 -6.66
C GLY A 22 1.05 12.17 -7.47
N GLU A 23 2.19 12.09 -6.79
CA GLU A 23 3.50 11.86 -7.42
C GLU A 23 3.92 10.37 -7.44
N ASN A 24 3.05 9.47 -6.96
CA ASN A 24 3.36 8.06 -6.80
C ASN A 24 2.61 7.17 -7.79
N LEU A 25 3.27 6.09 -8.20
CA LEU A 25 2.70 5.04 -9.05
C LEU A 25 2.29 3.85 -8.17
N PHE A 26 1.09 3.32 -8.37
CA PHE A 26 0.54 2.24 -7.57
C PHE A 26 0.10 1.06 -8.44
N CYS A 27 0.18 -0.14 -7.90
CA CYS A 27 -0.45 -1.31 -8.51
C CYS A 27 -1.91 -1.49 -8.07
N ILE A 28 -2.80 -1.67 -9.04
CA ILE A 28 -4.24 -1.87 -8.82
C ILE A 28 -4.50 -3.14 -8.01
N PHE A 29 -3.77 -4.23 -8.28
CA PHE A 29 -3.98 -5.54 -7.67
C PHE A 29 -3.13 -5.77 -6.42
N CYS A 30 -1.90 -5.24 -6.40
CA CYS A 30 -0.98 -5.43 -5.27
C CYS A 30 -1.12 -4.35 -4.20
N LYS A 31 -1.79 -3.23 -4.51
CA LYS A 31 -2.00 -2.08 -3.60
C LYS A 31 -0.71 -1.52 -2.99
N CYS A 32 0.41 -1.68 -3.69
CA CYS A 32 1.73 -1.21 -3.27
C CYS A 32 2.24 -0.08 -4.17
N ILE A 33 3.08 0.79 -3.62
CA ILE A 33 3.81 1.82 -4.38
C ILE A 33 4.87 1.14 -5.23
N LEU A 34 5.07 1.63 -6.46
CA LEU A 34 6.05 1.16 -7.41
C LEU A 34 7.01 2.28 -7.78
N ASN A 35 8.29 1.92 -7.99
CA ASN A 35 9.28 2.86 -8.49
C ASN A 35 9.11 3.04 -10.00
N TYR A 36 8.37 4.07 -10.39
CA TYR A 36 8.07 4.38 -11.79
C TYR A 36 9.30 4.72 -12.63
N LYS A 37 10.45 5.07 -12.02
CA LYS A 37 11.68 5.39 -12.75
C LYS A 37 12.31 4.11 -13.30
N ASN A 38 12.22 3.00 -12.57
CA ASN A 38 12.89 1.75 -12.92
C ASN A 38 11.95 0.80 -13.69
N LYS A 39 12.06 0.80 -15.02
CA LYS A 39 11.21 -0.02 -15.91
C LYS A 39 11.35 -1.52 -15.62
N PHE A 40 12.58 -1.99 -15.41
CA PHE A 40 12.84 -3.39 -15.15
C PHE A 40 12.07 -3.91 -13.92
N LEU A 41 12.01 -3.12 -12.84
CA LEU A 41 11.27 -3.50 -11.64
C LEU A 41 9.75 -3.54 -11.87
N LEU A 42 9.21 -2.68 -12.74
CA LEU A 42 7.79 -2.72 -13.11
C LEU A 42 7.47 -3.97 -13.93
N ASP A 43 8.31 -4.29 -14.91
CA ASP A 43 8.16 -5.51 -15.72
C ASP A 43 8.31 -6.77 -14.88
N GLN A 44 9.26 -6.76 -13.94
CA GLN A 44 9.45 -7.86 -13.00
C GLN A 44 8.25 -8.00 -12.07
N HIS A 45 7.68 -6.89 -11.58
CA HIS A 45 6.52 -6.88 -10.71
C HIS A 45 5.33 -7.62 -11.33
N LEU A 46 5.00 -7.34 -12.60
CA LEU A 46 3.89 -7.97 -13.33
C LEU A 46 4.09 -9.48 -13.52
N LYS A 47 5.35 -9.92 -13.59
CA LYS A 47 5.70 -11.34 -13.73
C LYS A 47 5.67 -12.10 -12.39
N THR A 48 5.62 -11.40 -11.25
CA THR A 48 5.62 -12.07 -9.96
C THR A 48 4.36 -12.92 -9.78
N ASN A 49 4.51 -14.08 -9.15
CA ASN A 49 3.37 -14.95 -8.81
C ASN A 49 2.34 -14.20 -7.95
N LYS A 50 2.79 -13.31 -7.05
CA LYS A 50 1.92 -12.47 -6.22
C LYS A 50 0.97 -11.61 -7.07
N HIS A 51 1.51 -10.89 -8.06
CA HIS A 51 0.70 -10.05 -8.93
C HIS A 51 -0.32 -10.88 -9.70
N ARG A 52 0.11 -11.98 -10.34
CA ARG A 52 -0.75 -12.89 -11.08
C ARG A 52 -1.87 -13.45 -10.20
N THR A 53 -1.52 -13.97 -9.02
CA THR A 53 -2.51 -14.49 -8.07
C THR A 53 -3.54 -13.41 -7.69
N ASN A 54 -3.11 -12.17 -7.45
CA ASN A 54 -4.02 -11.09 -7.09
C ASN A 54 -4.86 -10.59 -8.28
N GLU A 55 -4.36 -10.69 -9.52
CA GLU A 55 -5.13 -10.38 -10.73
C GLU A 55 -6.29 -11.37 -10.92
N TYR A 56 -6.06 -12.65 -10.64
CA TYR A 56 -7.07 -13.72 -10.80
C TYR A 56 -7.94 -13.96 -9.57
N LYS A 57 -7.64 -13.34 -8.41
CA LYS A 57 -8.53 -13.40 -7.26
C LYS A 57 -9.86 -12.74 -7.65
N PRO A 58 -11.00 -13.44 -7.61
CA PRO A 58 -12.30 -12.82 -7.84
C PRO A 58 -12.46 -11.67 -6.84
N LYS A 59 -13.16 -10.58 -7.24
CA LYS A 59 -13.51 -9.45 -6.38
C LYS A 59 -14.52 -9.88 -5.31
N GLU A 60 -14.20 -10.93 -4.56
CA GLU A 60 -14.92 -11.31 -3.37
C GLU A 60 -14.54 -10.29 -2.30
N ASN A 61 -15.56 -9.80 -1.62
CA ASN A 61 -15.49 -8.71 -0.68
C ASN A 61 -14.28 -8.82 0.24
N LEU A 62 -13.60 -7.67 0.40
CA LEU A 62 -12.80 -7.25 1.55
C LEU A 62 -12.89 -8.20 2.75
N GLN A 63 -12.07 -9.25 2.77
CA GLN A 63 -11.57 -9.92 3.97
C GLN A 63 -10.71 -11.12 3.59
N GLU A 64 -9.57 -11.19 4.27
CA GLU A 64 -8.76 -12.38 4.50
C GLU A 64 -7.72 -12.82 3.46
N THR A 65 -6.54 -13.04 4.06
CA THR A 65 -5.38 -13.82 3.59
C THR A 65 -4.41 -13.13 2.62
N THR A 66 -3.37 -12.52 3.18
CA THR A 66 -2.03 -12.64 2.62
C THR A 66 -1.06 -12.90 3.75
N SER A 67 -0.90 -14.18 4.06
CA SER A 67 0.27 -14.65 4.78
C SER A 67 1.38 -14.90 3.77
N GLN A 68 2.59 -14.53 4.19
CA GLN A 68 3.91 -14.94 3.70
C GLN A 68 4.67 -14.00 2.74
N ASN A 69 5.81 -13.54 3.29
CA ASN A 69 6.98 -12.88 2.69
C ASN A 69 6.90 -11.37 2.44
N VAL A 70 6.76 -10.61 3.54
CA VAL A 70 6.93 -9.14 3.57
C VAL A 70 7.98 -8.77 4.62
N SER A 71 9.20 -9.28 4.50
CA SER A 71 10.25 -8.95 5.47
C SER A 71 10.86 -7.56 5.24
N ASN A 72 10.79 -7.01 4.02
CA ASN A 72 11.48 -5.75 3.68
C ASN A 72 10.58 -4.61 3.13
N ILE A 73 9.25 -4.81 3.02
CA ILE A 73 8.29 -3.75 2.61
C ILE A 73 7.52 -3.20 3.83
N CYS A 74 7.68 -3.80 5.00
CA CYS A 74 6.78 -3.65 6.16
C CYS A 74 7.12 -2.47 7.10
N GLN A 75 8.11 -1.63 6.78
CA GLN A 75 8.49 -0.50 7.65
C GLN A 75 7.80 0.80 7.22
N GLU A 76 7.78 1.11 5.92
CA GLU A 76 7.12 2.31 5.37
C GLU A 76 5.60 2.30 5.59
N GLU A 77 4.93 1.14 5.44
CA GLU A 77 3.48 1.03 5.71
C GLU A 77 3.14 1.21 7.20
N ARG A 78 4.02 0.78 8.11
CA ARG A 78 3.85 0.99 9.56
C ARG A 78 4.03 2.47 9.92
N GLU A 79 4.96 3.16 9.27
CA GLU A 79 5.17 4.59 9.46
C GLU A 79 3.97 5.40 8.93
N MET A 80 3.36 4.98 7.83
CA MET A 80 2.20 5.66 7.26
C MET A 80 0.96 5.64 8.17
N ILE A 81 0.69 4.53 8.87
CA ILE A 81 -0.41 4.45 9.85
C ILE A 81 -0.20 5.44 11.00
N ASN A 82 1.03 5.62 11.46
CA ASN A 82 1.33 6.58 12.53
C ASN A 82 1.09 8.02 12.04
N VAL A 83 1.46 8.34 10.80
CA VAL A 83 1.23 9.64 10.19
C VAL A 83 -0.27 9.93 10.05
N ASP A 84 -1.04 9.00 9.50
CA ASP A 84 -2.48 9.15 9.30
C ASP A 84 -3.23 9.30 10.63
N LEU A 85 -2.81 8.56 11.66
CA LEU A 85 -3.41 8.65 12.99
C LEU A 85 -3.17 10.02 13.64
N VAL A 86 -1.93 10.53 13.58
CA VAL A 86 -1.61 11.87 14.10
C VAL A 86 -2.38 12.94 13.33
N TYR A 87 -2.47 12.81 12.00
CA TYR A 87 -3.22 13.75 11.17
C TYR A 87 -4.71 13.77 11.56
N ALA A 88 -5.35 12.61 11.69
CA ALA A 88 -6.75 12.50 12.06
C ALA A 88 -7.05 13.12 13.45
N LEU A 89 -6.20 12.84 14.45
CA LEU A 89 -6.33 13.43 15.78
C LEU A 89 -6.17 14.95 15.75
N THR A 90 -5.24 15.46 14.95
CA THR A 90 -5.02 16.90 14.78
C THR A 90 -6.24 17.56 14.13
N GLN A 91 -6.79 16.98 13.06
CA GLN A 91 -7.99 17.49 12.39
C GLN A 91 -9.22 17.50 13.30
N ALA A 92 -9.33 16.51 14.18
CA ALA A 92 -10.41 16.41 15.15
C ALA A 92 -10.21 17.28 16.40
N ASN A 93 -9.13 18.08 16.47
CA ASN A 93 -8.71 18.83 17.66
C ASN A 93 -8.59 17.93 18.92
N ILE A 94 -8.19 16.67 18.74
CA ILE A 94 -7.96 15.72 19.82
C ILE A 94 -6.49 15.84 20.27
N PRO A 95 -6.21 16.13 21.55
CA PRO A 95 -4.83 16.26 22.01
C PRO A 95 -4.05 14.95 21.86
N LEU A 96 -2.90 15.02 21.18
CA LEU A 96 -2.05 13.85 20.92
C LEU A 96 -1.55 13.17 22.20
N GLU A 97 -1.38 13.92 23.28
CA GLU A 97 -1.05 13.40 24.63
C GLU A 97 -2.08 12.39 25.18
N LYS A 98 -3.29 12.31 24.61
CA LYS A 98 -4.30 11.33 25.01
C LYS A 98 -4.18 10.01 24.25
N ILE A 99 -3.31 9.91 23.26
CA ILE A 99 -3.10 8.69 22.47
C ILE A 99 -2.66 7.52 23.35
N ASP A 100 -1.94 7.78 24.44
CA ASP A 100 -1.57 6.77 25.44
C ASP A 100 -2.78 6.08 26.07
N LYS A 101 -3.92 6.77 26.17
CA LYS A 101 -5.18 6.17 26.66
C LYS A 101 -5.84 5.28 25.61
N LEU A 102 -5.58 5.53 24.32
CA LEU A 102 -6.05 4.70 23.22
C LEU A 102 -5.15 3.48 23.03
N LYS A 103 -3.88 3.54 23.45
CA LYS A 103 -2.91 2.46 23.30
C LYS A 103 -3.41 1.08 23.78
N PRO A 104 -4.07 0.91 24.95
CA PRO A 104 -4.63 -0.39 25.35
C PRO A 104 -5.74 -0.88 24.43
N PHE A 105 -6.60 0.03 23.95
CA PHE A 105 -7.66 -0.29 22.99
C PHE A 105 -7.07 -0.73 21.65
N LEU A 106 -6.11 0.05 21.12
CA LEU A 106 -5.41 -0.27 19.88
C LEU A 106 -4.65 -1.59 20.01
N LEU A 107 -3.89 -1.83 21.08
CA LEU A 107 -3.19 -3.11 21.28
C LEU A 107 -4.16 -4.30 21.40
N LYS A 108 -5.36 -4.09 21.94
CA LYS A 108 -6.37 -5.15 22.11
C LYS A 108 -7.09 -5.49 20.81
N TYR A 109 -7.42 -4.49 20.00
CA TYR A 109 -8.29 -4.67 18.82
C TYR A 109 -7.56 -4.48 17.49
N CYS A 110 -6.54 -3.64 17.44
CA CYS A 110 -5.63 -3.54 16.31
C CYS A 110 -4.52 -4.57 16.51
N LYS A 111 -4.65 -5.68 15.80
CA LYS A 111 -3.50 -6.56 15.62
C LYS A 111 -2.49 -5.76 14.80
N ASN A 112 -1.34 -5.43 15.37
CA ASN A 112 -0.13 -5.27 14.55
C ASN A 112 -0.12 -6.48 13.63
N GLY A 113 0.18 -6.31 12.34
CA GLY A 113 0.28 -7.41 11.38
C GLY A 113 1.37 -8.41 11.79
N SER A 114 1.12 -9.13 12.87
CA SER A 114 1.76 -10.34 13.33
C SER A 114 0.96 -11.43 12.65
N ILE A 115 1.37 -11.67 11.41
CA ILE A 115 1.13 -12.92 10.71
C ILE A 115 2.09 -13.95 11.28
#